data_AF-G9KL74-F1
#
_entry.id   AF-G9KL74-F1
#
_cell.length_a   1.000
_cell.length_b   1.000
_cell.length_c   1.000
_cell.angle_alpha   90.00
_cell.angle_beta   90.00
_cell.angle_gamma   90.00
#
_symmetry.space_group_name_H-M   'P 1'
#
loop_
_entity.id
_entity.type
_entity.pdbx_description
1 polymer ?
#
loop_
_entity_poly.entity_id
_entity_poly.type
_entity_poly.pdbx_seq_one_letter_code
_entity_poly.pdbx_strand_id
1 'polypeptide(L)' 'QRRLPATHSLQCLLRVAHQDPSSGCTSKTLAVPPGASIATLNQLCATKFRVTQPDTFGLFLYKEQGYHRLPPGALAHRLP' A
#
# COMPACT_ATOMS: atom_id res chain seq x y z
N GLN A 1 -24.34 28.33 -9.42
CA GLN A 1 -23.91 26.95 -9.75
C GLN A 1 -23.42 26.24 -8.49
N ARG A 2 -24.11 25.20 -8.01
CA ARG A 2 -23.54 24.28 -7.01
C ARG A 2 -22.60 23.33 -7.77
N ARG A 3 -21.28 23.48 -7.61
CA ARG A 3 -20.35 22.43 -8.05
C ARG A 3 -20.59 21.22 -7.16
N LEU A 4 -20.91 20.08 -7.76
CA LEU A 4 -20.81 18.79 -7.08
C LEU A 4 -19.43 18.72 -6.43
N PRO A 5 -19.29 18.23 -5.18
CA PRO A 5 -17.98 17.97 -4.62
C PRO A 5 -17.23 17.14 -5.66
N ALA A 6 -16.02 17.59 -6.06
CA ALA A 6 -15.20 16.85 -7.00
C ALA A 6 -15.24 15.38 -6.56
N THR A 7 -15.82 14.52 -7.41
CA THR A 7 -16.06 13.10 -7.12
C THR A 7 -14.86 12.60 -6.34
N HIS A 8 -15.05 12.33 -5.04
CA HIS A 8 -14.00 11.93 -4.12
C HIS A 8 -13.21 10.87 -4.88
N SER A 9 -12.00 11.23 -5.32
CA SER A 9 -11.29 10.53 -6.38
C SER A 9 -11.29 9.07 -6.00
N LEU A 10 -11.81 8.15 -6.82
CA LEU A 10 -11.94 6.74 -6.48
C LEU A 10 -10.60 6.22 -5.93
N GLN A 11 -10.45 6.20 -4.61
CA GLN A 11 -9.20 5.82 -3.97
C GLN A 11 -9.19 4.31 -3.98
N CYS A 12 -8.15 3.71 -4.56
CA CYS A 12 -7.97 2.28 -4.45
C CYS A 12 -7.70 1.96 -2.98
N LEU A 13 -8.55 1.14 -2.36
CA LEU A 13 -8.35 0.69 -0.98
C LEU A 13 -7.56 -0.61 -1.00
N LEU A 14 -6.36 -0.58 -0.42
CA LEU A 14 -5.52 -1.77 -0.26
C LEU A 14 -5.44 -2.17 1.20
N ARG A 15 -5.60 -3.47 1.47
CA ARG A 15 -5.32 -4.05 2.78
C ARG A 15 -3.86 -4.47 2.81
N VAL A 16 -3.08 -3.85 3.68
CA VAL A 16 -1.65 -4.13 3.84
C VAL A 16 -1.42 -4.74 5.22
N ALA A 17 -0.60 -5.79 5.27
CA ALA A 17 -0.12 -6.40 6.50
C ALA A 17 1.36 -6.07 6.69
N HIS A 18 1.72 -5.50 7.83
CA HIS A 18 3.08 -5.35 8.28
C HIS A 18 3.40 -6.52 9.22
N GLN A 19 4.39 -7.32 8.84
CA GLN A 19 4.84 -8.47 9.59
C GLN A 19 6.18 -8.14 10.24
N ASP A 20 6.16 -8.00 11.56
CA ASP A 20 7.32 -7.76 12.39
C ASP A 20 7.73 -9.09 13.05
N PRO A 21 8.95 -9.59 12.84
CA PRO A 21 9.42 -10.83 13.43
C PRO A 21 9.34 -10.87 14.96
N SER A 22 9.41 -9.71 15.62
CA SER A 22 9.41 -9.57 17.07
C SER A 22 8.02 -9.32 17.67
N SER A 23 7.11 -8.70 16.91
CA SER A 23 5.80 -8.24 17.42
C SER A 23 4.58 -8.81 16.71
N GLY A 24 4.77 -9.67 15.70
CA GLY A 24 3.70 -10.37 15.00
C GLY A 24 3.19 -9.59 13.77
N CYS A 25 1.89 -9.71 13.48
CA CYS A 25 1.29 -9.15 12.27
C CYS A 25 0.26 -8.07 12.61
N THR A 26 0.43 -6.88 12.04
CA THR A 26 -0.57 -5.80 12.10
C THR A 26 -1.07 -5.49 10.69
N SER A 27 -2.38 -5.47 10.50
CA SER A 27 -2.99 -5.13 9.20
C SER A 27 -3.69 -3.77 9.24
N LYS A 28 -3.64 -3.02 8.14
CA LYS A 28 -4.37 -1.74 7.96
C LYS A 28 -4.95 -1.66 6.56
N THR A 29 -6.12 -1.04 6.44
CA THR A 29 -6.68 -0.63 5.15
C THR A 29 -6.18 0.77 4.83
N LEU A 30 -5.49 0.92 3.71
CA LEU A 30 -4.90 2.17 3.26
C LEU A 30 -5.62 2.65 2.00
N ALA A 31 -5.97 3.93 1.99
CA ALA A 31 -6.41 4.59 0.78
C ALA A 31 -5.20 5.01 -0.06
N VAL A 32 -5.18 4.57 -1.31
CA VAL A 32 -4.07 4.78 -2.23
C VAL A 32 -4.46 5.82 -3.28
N PRO A 33 -3.64 6.88 -3.45
CA PRO A 33 -3.87 7.86 -4.50
C PRO A 33 -3.91 7.21 -5.89
N PRO A 34 -4.77 7.68 -6.81
CA PRO A 34 -4.73 7.27 -8.20
C PRO A 34 -3.33 7.46 -8.79
N GLY A 35 -2.85 6.49 -9.57
CA GLY A 35 -1.52 6.55 -10.20
C GLY A 35 -0.34 6.32 -9.25
N ALA A 36 -0.55 6.05 -7.96
CA ALA A 36 0.56 5.78 -7.04
C ALA A 36 1.37 4.55 -7.45
N SER A 37 2.70 4.68 -7.38
CA SER A 37 3.62 3.56 -7.56
C SER A 37 3.74 2.71 -6.29
N ILE A 38 4.31 1.51 -6.41
CA ILE A 38 4.65 0.68 -5.26
C ILE A 38 5.67 1.38 -4.35
N ALA A 39 6.60 2.16 -4.90
CA ALA A 39 7.51 2.98 -4.10
C ALA A 39 6.75 4.01 -3.23
N THR A 40 5.79 4.72 -3.81
CA THR A 40 4.92 5.66 -3.07
C THR A 40 4.08 4.92 -2.02
N LEU A 41 3.56 3.74 -2.36
CA LEU A 41 2.82 2.90 -1.41
C LEU A 41 3.71 2.44 -0.25
N ASN A 42 4.99 2.12 -0.50
CA ASN A 42 5.93 1.70 0.56
C ASN A 42 6.14 2.83 1.58
N GLN A 43 6.32 4.07 1.11
CA GLN A 43 6.45 5.24 1.99
C GLN A 43 5.17 5.53 2.79
N LEU A 44 4.00 5.34 2.15
CA LEU A 44 2.71 5.43 2.85
C LEU A 44 2.60 4.37 3.95
N CYS A 45 3.00 3.13 3.66
CA CYS A 45 3.02 2.04 4.63
C CYS A 45 3.95 2.39 5.81
N ALA A 46 5.17 2.83 5.54
CA ALA A 46 6.13 3.19 6.58
C ALA A 46 5.58 4.24 7.54
N THR A 47 4.93 5.27 7.00
CA THR A 47 4.25 6.30 7.80
C THR A 47 3.13 5.70 8.66
N LYS A 48 2.27 4.86 8.06
CA LYS A 48 1.07 4.34 8.73
C LYS A 48 1.40 3.24 9.74
N PHE A 49 2.43 2.45 9.52
CA PHE A 49 2.91 1.40 10.41
C PHE A 49 4.02 1.89 11.35
N ARG A 50 4.48 3.13 11.20
CA ARG A 50 5.58 3.73 12.00
C ARG A 50 6.88 2.94 11.87
N VAL A 51 7.19 2.49 10.67
CA VAL A 51 8.43 1.77 10.34
C VAL A 51 9.58 2.77 10.27
N THR A 52 10.64 2.52 11.05
CA THR A 52 11.81 3.43 11.16
C THR A 52 12.78 3.34 9.99
N GLN A 53 12.83 2.19 9.30
CA GLN A 53 13.72 1.95 8.16
C GLN A 53 12.92 1.46 6.94
N PRO A 54 12.18 2.35 6.24
CA PRO A 54 11.32 1.95 5.11
C PRO A 54 12.04 1.18 3.99
N ASP A 55 13.33 1.47 3.78
CA ASP A 55 14.13 0.91 2.70
C ASP A 55 14.56 -0.55 2.95
N THR A 56 14.45 -1.03 4.20
CA THR A 56 14.72 -2.43 4.53
C THR A 56 13.49 -3.33 4.29
N PHE A 57 12.34 -2.74 3.97
CA PHE A 57 11.10 -3.46 3.69
C PHE A 57 10.76 -3.46 2.21
N GLY A 58 10.21 -4.58 1.75
CA GLY A 58 9.60 -4.72 0.43
C GLY A 58 8.10 -4.97 0.56
N LEU A 59 7.34 -4.53 -0.43
CA LEU A 59 5.93 -4.91 -0.54
C LEU A 59 5.80 -6.23 -1.29
N PHE A 60 4.97 -7.11 -0.76
CA PHE A 60 4.68 -8.41 -1.33
C PHE A 60 3.18 -8.57 -1.53
N LEU A 61 2.80 -9.17 -2.64
CA LEU A 61 1.43 -9.58 -2.91
C LEU A 61 1.28 -11.04 -2.48
N TYR A 62 0.35 -11.28 -1.55
CA TYR A 62 0.01 -12.63 -1.10
C TYR A 62 -1.09 -13.20 -2.00
N LYS A 63 -0.79 -14.28 -2.72
CA LYS A 63 -1.72 -15.03 -3.57
C LYS A 63 -1.52 -16.52 -3.39
N GLU A 64 -2.36 -17.34 -4.03
CA GLU A 64 -2.46 -18.80 -3.88
C GLU A 64 -1.11 -19.55 -3.78
N GLN A 65 -0.07 -19.06 -4.45
CA GLN A 65 1.25 -19.71 -4.52
C GLN A 65 2.31 -19.07 -3.60
N GLY A 66 1.90 -18.15 -2.71
CA GLY A 66 2.76 -17.50 -1.72
C GLY A 66 2.93 -16.00 -1.92
N TYR A 67 4.13 -15.51 -1.56
CA TYR A 67 4.45 -14.09 -1.56
C TYR A 67 5.27 -13.70 -2.78
N HIS A 68 4.76 -12.77 -3.57
CA HIS A 68 5.46 -12.24 -4.75
C HIS A 68 5.87 -10.79 -4.50
N ARG A 69 7.17 -10.49 -4.58
CA ARG A 69 7.69 -9.14 -4.37
C ARG A 69 7.21 -8.22 -5.48
N LEU A 70 6.68 -7.06 -5.10
CA LEU A 70 6.19 -6.05 -6.03
C LEU A 70 7.34 -5.13 -6.48
N PRO A 71 7.49 -4.87 -7.80
CA PRO A 71 8.53 -3.98 -8.29
C PRO A 71 8.19 -2.52 -7.94
N PRO A 72 9.16 -1.69 -7.52
CA PRO A 72 8.89 -0.31 -7.05
C PRO A 72 8.16 0.58 -8.06
N GLY A 73 8.38 0.36 -9.36
CA GLY A 73 7.76 1.13 -10.45
C GLY A 73 6.36 0.66 -10.88
N ALA A 74 5.86 -0.48 -10.36
CA ALA A 74 4.50 -0.90 -10.69
C ALA A 74 3.46 0.06 -10.09
N LEU A 75 2.27 0.08 -10.69
CA LEU A 75 1.15 0.91 -10.25
C LEU A 75 0.29 0.12 -9.26
N ALA A 76 0.03 0.71 -8.08
CA ALA A 76 -0.70 0.05 -7.00
C ALA A 76 -2.15 -0.31 -7.37
N HIS A 77 -2.79 0.49 -8.22
CA HIS A 77 -4.16 0.24 -8.69
C HIS A 77 -4.25 -0.84 -9.78
N ARG A 78 -3.10 -1.32 -10.30
CA ARG A 78 -3.03 -2.44 -11.25
C ARG A 78 -2.71 -3.77 -10.54
N LEU A 79 -2.67 -3.76 -9.20
CA LEU A 79 -2.54 -5.00 -8.46
C LEU A 79 -3.77 -5.89 -8.75
N PRO A 80 -3.55 -7.16 -9.12
CA PRO A 80 -4.62 -8.07 -9.49
C PRO A 80 -5.44 -8.54 -8.30
#